data_AF-A0A3P7IZE1-F1
#
_entry.id   AF-A0A3P7IZE1-F1
#
_cell.length_a   1.000
_cell.length_b   1.000
_cell.length_c   1.000
_cell.angle_alpha   90.00
_cell.angle_beta   90.00
_cell.angle_gamma   90.00
#
_symmetry.space_group_name_H-M   'P 1'
#
loop_
_entity.id
_entity.type
_entity.pdbx_description
1 polymer ?
#
loop_
_entity_poly.entity_id
_entity_poly.type
_entity_poly.pdbx_seq_one_letter_code
_entity_poly.pdbx_strand_id
1 'polypeptide(L)'
;MGTQNQDVYLQLRDALYLDDAVSGEAAGLAMGLVMVGSLNSAAFQDMVQYICDTQHDKIQRGLRTGISLLAYGRQDEAESCIGQLIDVKSNAMLRSTGVAMLSMAYVGSGRANIVSRLLEKVATDPNNDVKRFSVMGIGFLLSNSPAICKDYVGMLVEHFNSHVRYGAAMALGIACAGTGYKEAISLLEPLLSAKENYVRQGAVIALSFIYVQQTDISCPK
;
A
#
# COMPACT_ATOMS: atom_id res chain seq x y z
N MET A 1 17.14 -9.77 -1.35
CA MET A 1 16.27 -8.63 -1.73
C MET A 1 17.12 -7.59 -2.42
N GLY A 2 16.68 -7.04 -3.56
CA GLY A 2 17.39 -5.98 -4.30
C GLY A 2 18.63 -6.43 -5.06
N THR A 3 18.79 -7.74 -5.28
CA THR A 3 19.98 -8.29 -5.97
C THR A 3 19.88 -8.19 -7.49
N GLN A 4 18.68 -8.01 -8.04
CA GLN A 4 18.41 -8.00 -9.50
C GLN A 4 18.96 -9.24 -10.22
N ASN A 5 19.06 -10.37 -9.49
CA ASN A 5 19.57 -11.61 -10.05
C ASN A 5 18.51 -12.26 -10.94
N GLN A 6 18.82 -12.38 -12.23
CA GLN A 6 17.91 -12.91 -13.23
C GLN A 6 17.63 -14.40 -13.04
N ASP A 7 18.62 -15.20 -12.63
CA ASP A 7 18.46 -16.65 -12.43
C ASP A 7 17.47 -16.94 -11.31
N VAL A 8 17.57 -16.18 -10.20
CA VAL A 8 16.63 -16.29 -9.08
C VAL A 8 15.22 -15.84 -9.50
N TYR A 9 15.10 -14.78 -10.30
CA TYR A 9 13.81 -14.35 -10.83
C TYR A 9 13.18 -15.42 -11.71
N LEU A 10 13.94 -16.05 -12.61
CA LEU A 10 13.45 -17.10 -13.49
C LEU A 10 12.96 -18.32 -12.70
N GLN A 11 13.72 -18.76 -11.69
CA GLN A 11 13.28 -19.86 -10.82
C GLN A 11 11.96 -19.56 -10.09
N LEU A 12 11.80 -18.32 -9.60
CA LEU A 12 10.57 -17.89 -8.95
C LEU A 12 9.40 -17.79 -9.93
N ARG A 13 9.66 -17.34 -11.16
CA ARG A 13 8.66 -17.31 -12.23
C ARG A 13 8.21 -18.73 -12.61
N ASP A 14 9.14 -19.67 -12.70
CA ASP A 14 8.80 -21.07 -12.98
C ASP A 14 7.93 -21.65 -11.85
N ALA A 15 8.21 -21.30 -10.59
CA ALA A 15 7.37 -21.67 -9.45
C ALA A 15 5.99 -20.99 -9.47
N LEU A 16 5.90 -19.73 -9.94
CA LEU A 16 4.65 -19.02 -10.14
C LEU A 16 3.78 -19.75 -11.19
N TYR A 17 4.39 -20.21 -12.29
CA TYR A 17 3.70 -20.90 -13.38
C TYR A 17 3.20 -22.30 -13.03
N LEU A 18 3.59 -22.86 -11.89
CA LEU A 18 2.96 -24.07 -11.35
C LEU A 18 1.50 -23.83 -10.92
N ASP A 19 1.07 -22.58 -10.82
CA ASP A 19 -0.29 -22.11 -10.48
C ASP A 19 -0.81 -22.70 -9.15
N ASP A 20 0.09 -23.05 -8.23
CA ASP A 20 -0.28 -23.40 -6.86
C ASP A 20 -0.60 -22.14 -6.06
N ALA A 21 -1.81 -22.06 -5.49
CA ALA A 21 -2.31 -20.85 -4.88
C ALA A 21 -1.44 -20.31 -3.71
N VAL A 22 -0.76 -21.19 -2.95
CA VAL A 22 0.07 -20.77 -1.81
C VAL A 22 1.47 -20.42 -2.27
N SER A 23 2.09 -21.30 -3.05
CA SER A 23 3.45 -21.10 -3.56
C SER A 23 3.52 -19.92 -4.53
N GLY A 24 2.48 -19.72 -5.35
CA GLY A 24 2.38 -18.61 -6.28
C GLY A 24 2.23 -17.24 -5.60
N GLU A 25 1.52 -17.14 -4.47
CA GLU A 25 1.46 -15.89 -3.67
C GLU A 25 2.85 -15.51 -3.15
N ALA A 26 3.59 -16.49 -2.64
CA ALA A 26 4.96 -16.30 -2.17
C ALA A 26 5.92 -15.96 -3.32
N ALA A 27 5.80 -16.66 -4.46
CA ALA A 27 6.61 -16.42 -5.65
C ALA A 27 6.41 -15.01 -6.20
N GLY A 28 5.15 -14.56 -6.36
CA GLY A 28 4.85 -13.21 -6.85
C GLY A 28 5.44 -12.10 -5.99
N LEU A 29 5.39 -12.24 -4.66
CA LEU A 29 6.04 -11.30 -3.74
C LEU A 29 7.57 -11.37 -3.85
N ALA A 30 8.14 -12.59 -3.86
CA ALA A 30 9.57 -12.81 -3.92
C ALA A 30 10.20 -12.26 -5.21
N MET A 31 9.51 -12.41 -6.35
CA MET A 31 9.92 -11.82 -7.64
C MET A 31 10.10 -10.31 -7.52
N GLY A 32 9.12 -9.62 -6.91
CA GLY A 32 9.23 -8.18 -6.64
C GLY A 32 10.35 -7.83 -5.66
N LEU A 33 10.60 -8.64 -4.64
CA LEU A 33 11.70 -8.42 -3.68
C LEU A 33 13.08 -8.61 -4.32
N VAL A 34 13.23 -9.53 -5.28
CA VAL A 34 14.50 -9.70 -6.03
C VAL A 34 14.74 -8.49 -6.93
N MET A 35 13.68 -8.01 -7.59
CA MET A 35 13.70 -6.95 -8.59
C MET A 35 13.31 -5.56 -8.04
N VAL A 36 13.33 -5.36 -6.72
CA VAL A 36 12.88 -4.12 -6.07
C VAL A 36 13.63 -2.90 -6.61
N GLY A 37 12.88 -1.86 -6.95
CA GLY A 37 13.44 -0.62 -7.49
C GLY A 37 14.21 -0.79 -8.81
N SER A 38 14.08 -1.90 -9.54
CA SER A 38 14.72 -2.06 -10.85
C SER A 38 13.90 -1.42 -11.98
N LEU A 39 12.58 -1.31 -11.81
CA LEU A 39 11.61 -0.97 -12.86
C LEU A 39 11.83 -1.75 -14.18
N ASN A 40 12.27 -3.01 -14.07
CA ASN A 40 12.53 -3.84 -15.24
C ASN A 40 11.23 -4.09 -16.02
N SER A 41 11.18 -3.60 -17.28
CA SER A 41 9.98 -3.69 -18.11
C SER A 41 9.57 -5.12 -18.44
N ALA A 42 10.52 -6.04 -18.60
CA ALA A 42 10.22 -7.44 -18.86
C ALA A 42 9.54 -8.08 -17.65
N ALA A 43 10.07 -7.85 -16.45
CA ALA A 43 9.47 -8.35 -15.21
C ALA A 43 8.09 -7.73 -14.96
N PHE A 44 7.93 -6.43 -15.22
CA PHE A 44 6.65 -5.74 -15.10
C PHE A 44 5.59 -6.36 -16.03
N GLN A 45 5.88 -6.50 -17.33
CA GLN A 45 4.92 -7.03 -18.30
C GLN A 45 4.57 -8.49 -18.00
N ASP A 46 5.56 -9.32 -17.65
CA ASP A 46 5.38 -10.72 -17.27
C ASP A 46 4.45 -10.87 -16.06
N MET A 47 4.71 -10.12 -14.99
CA MET A 47 3.89 -10.16 -13.77
C MET A 47 2.48 -9.61 -13.99
N VAL A 48 2.33 -8.53 -14.77
CA VAL A 48 1.00 -7.95 -15.09
C VAL A 48 0.18 -8.89 -15.95
N GLN A 49 0.79 -9.54 -16.94
CA GLN A 49 0.12 -10.53 -17.77
C GLN A 49 -0.38 -11.69 -16.91
N TYR A 50 0.46 -12.21 -16.01
CA TYR A 50 0.05 -13.34 -15.17
C TYR A 50 -1.07 -13.00 -14.17
N ILE A 51 -1.19 -11.73 -13.73
CA ILE A 51 -2.37 -11.29 -12.93
C ILE A 51 -3.67 -11.52 -13.70
N CYS A 52 -3.68 -11.28 -15.02
CA CYS A 52 -4.87 -11.44 -15.85
C CYS A 52 -5.17 -12.91 -16.16
N ASP A 53 -4.15 -13.77 -16.18
CA ASP A 53 -4.28 -15.16 -16.60
C ASP A 53 -4.72 -16.08 -15.44
N THR A 54 -4.19 -15.85 -14.22
CA THR A 54 -4.51 -16.69 -13.06
C THR A 54 -5.91 -16.42 -12.50
N GLN A 55 -6.58 -17.48 -12.05
CA GLN A 55 -7.87 -17.42 -11.35
C GLN A 55 -7.70 -17.38 -9.82
N HIS A 56 -6.46 -17.45 -9.32
CA HIS A 56 -6.18 -17.49 -7.89
C HIS A 56 -5.95 -16.09 -7.31
N ASP A 57 -6.93 -15.60 -6.54
CA ASP A 57 -6.83 -14.33 -5.81
C ASP A 57 -5.54 -14.19 -4.99
N LYS A 58 -5.05 -15.30 -4.40
CA LYS A 58 -3.81 -15.32 -3.63
C LYS A 58 -2.60 -14.94 -4.48
N ILE A 59 -2.50 -15.52 -5.68
CA ILE A 59 -1.41 -15.25 -6.62
C ILE A 59 -1.49 -13.79 -7.08
N GLN A 60 -2.69 -13.33 -7.45
CA GLN A 60 -2.90 -11.93 -7.83
C GLN A 60 -2.45 -10.97 -6.71
N ARG A 61 -2.78 -11.23 -5.45
CA ARG A 61 -2.33 -10.42 -4.30
C ARG A 61 -0.82 -10.41 -4.10
N GLY A 62 -0.16 -11.56 -4.27
CA GLY A 62 1.29 -11.68 -4.24
C GLY A 62 1.93 -10.81 -5.32
N LEU A 63 1.46 -10.98 -6.57
CA LEU A 63 1.92 -10.21 -7.72
C LEU A 63 1.68 -8.71 -7.59
N ARG A 64 0.54 -8.28 -7.04
CA ARG A 64 0.28 -6.86 -6.75
C ARG A 64 1.39 -6.23 -5.93
N THR A 65 1.75 -6.89 -4.84
CA THR A 65 2.79 -6.41 -3.92
C THR A 65 4.17 -6.52 -4.56
N GLY A 66 4.39 -7.57 -5.37
CA GLY A 66 5.62 -7.72 -6.12
C GLY A 66 5.83 -6.61 -7.17
N ILE A 67 4.80 -6.30 -7.97
CA ILE A 67 4.82 -5.24 -8.99
C ILE A 67 5.01 -3.87 -8.35
N SER A 68 4.36 -3.60 -7.22
CA SER A 68 4.54 -2.31 -6.54
C SER A 68 5.98 -2.08 -6.08
N LEU A 69 6.67 -3.14 -5.66
CA LEU A 69 8.08 -3.08 -5.26
C LEU A 69 9.02 -2.79 -6.45
N LEU A 70 8.67 -3.17 -7.68
CA LEU A 70 9.49 -2.85 -8.86
C LEU A 70 9.69 -1.33 -9.03
N ALA A 71 8.68 -0.54 -8.65
CA ALA A 71 8.70 0.92 -8.76
C ALA A 71 9.33 1.64 -7.57
N TYR A 72 9.77 0.93 -6.53
CA TYR A 72 10.24 1.55 -5.29
C TYR A 72 11.30 2.63 -5.54
N GLY A 73 11.00 3.87 -5.15
CA GLY A 73 11.91 5.02 -5.25
C GLY A 73 12.12 5.60 -6.66
N ARG A 74 11.39 5.12 -7.68
CA ARG A 74 11.57 5.52 -9.08
C ARG A 74 10.81 6.79 -9.50
N GLN A 75 9.87 7.25 -8.67
CA GLN A 75 9.10 8.49 -8.89
C GLN A 75 8.52 8.57 -10.31
N ASP A 76 8.85 9.64 -11.06
CA ASP A 76 8.28 9.97 -12.37
C ASP A 76 8.59 8.90 -13.44
N GLU A 77 9.68 8.12 -13.30
CA GLU A 77 10.00 7.02 -14.23
C GLU A 77 8.90 5.94 -14.24
N ALA A 78 8.23 5.73 -13.10
CA ALA A 78 7.20 4.71 -12.95
C ALA A 78 5.83 5.15 -13.50
N GLU A 79 5.66 6.42 -13.89
CA GLU A 79 4.35 7.00 -14.23
C GLU A 79 3.69 6.28 -15.42
N SER A 80 4.48 5.88 -16.43
CA SER A 80 3.98 5.14 -17.59
C SER A 80 3.42 3.77 -17.19
N CYS A 81 4.11 3.04 -16.32
CA CYS A 81 3.65 1.76 -15.81
C CYS A 81 2.42 1.90 -14.90
N ILE A 82 2.39 2.95 -14.07
CA ILE A 82 1.27 3.23 -13.18
C ILE A 82 0.00 3.55 -14.00
N GLY A 83 0.11 4.36 -15.06
CA GLY A 83 -1.01 4.68 -15.95
C GLY A 83 -1.64 3.42 -16.56
N GLN A 84 -0.80 2.49 -17.06
CA GLN A 84 -1.25 1.21 -17.62
C GLN A 84 -2.10 0.38 -16.63
N LEU A 85 -1.90 0.52 -15.32
CA LEU A 85 -2.62 -0.21 -14.30
C LEU A 85 -3.87 0.52 -13.79
N ILE A 86 -3.77 1.84 -13.63
CA ILE A 86 -4.85 2.66 -13.07
C ILE A 86 -6.00 2.86 -14.07
N ASP A 87 -5.69 2.89 -15.37
CA ASP A 87 -6.68 3.18 -16.42
C ASP A 87 -7.58 1.97 -16.73
N VAL A 88 -7.27 0.79 -16.19
CA VAL A 88 -8.05 -0.44 -16.41
C VAL A 88 -9.35 -0.42 -15.59
N LYS A 89 -10.43 0.02 -16.22
CA LYS A 89 -11.76 0.15 -15.59
C LYS A 89 -12.38 -1.19 -15.17
N SER A 90 -12.12 -2.27 -15.91
CA SER A 90 -12.78 -3.57 -15.69
C SER A 90 -12.22 -4.35 -14.49
N ASN A 91 -10.93 -4.20 -14.18
CA ASN A 91 -10.26 -5.04 -13.20
C ASN A 91 -9.81 -4.26 -11.96
N ALA A 92 -10.48 -4.49 -10.82
CA ALA A 92 -10.16 -3.83 -9.56
C ALA A 92 -8.78 -4.22 -9.02
N MET A 93 -8.31 -5.44 -9.34
CA MET A 93 -7.02 -5.95 -8.90
C MET A 93 -5.87 -5.16 -9.53
N LEU A 94 -5.93 -4.89 -10.83
CA LEU A 94 -4.97 -4.06 -11.55
C LEU A 94 -4.98 -2.62 -11.03
N ARG A 95 -6.16 -2.02 -10.80
CA ARG A 95 -6.24 -0.68 -10.20
C ARG A 95 -5.61 -0.62 -8.82
N SER A 96 -5.86 -1.62 -7.96
CA SER A 96 -5.23 -1.69 -6.64
C SER A 96 -3.70 -1.85 -6.74
N THR A 97 -3.22 -2.51 -7.79
CA THR A 97 -1.80 -2.65 -8.11
C THR A 97 -1.20 -1.33 -8.56
N GLY A 98 -1.89 -0.58 -9.42
CA GLY A 98 -1.47 0.76 -9.81
C GLY A 98 -1.39 1.72 -8.61
N VAL A 99 -2.36 1.66 -7.69
CA VAL A 99 -2.35 2.45 -6.45
C VAL A 99 -1.19 2.04 -5.53
N ALA A 100 -0.93 0.75 -5.36
CA ALA A 100 0.19 0.28 -4.56
C ALA A 100 1.54 0.68 -5.18
N MET A 101 1.67 0.58 -6.51
CA MET A 101 2.85 0.99 -7.26
C MET A 101 3.09 2.49 -7.17
N LEU A 102 2.03 3.31 -7.30
CA LEU A 102 2.09 4.76 -7.10
C LEU A 102 2.59 5.12 -5.70
N SER A 103 2.10 4.41 -4.67
CA SER A 103 2.49 4.64 -3.28
C SER A 103 3.97 4.33 -3.03
N MET A 104 4.49 3.25 -3.63
CA MET A 104 5.89 2.83 -3.50
C MET A 104 6.84 3.66 -4.36
N ALA A 105 6.41 4.12 -5.53
CA ALA A 105 7.21 4.97 -6.41
C ALA A 105 7.53 6.32 -5.78
N TYR A 106 6.56 6.90 -5.06
CA TYR A 106 6.66 8.23 -4.47
C TYR A 106 6.83 8.20 -2.94
N VAL A 107 7.22 7.06 -2.36
CA VAL A 107 7.41 6.90 -0.91
C VAL A 107 8.28 8.03 -0.33
N GLY A 108 7.79 8.67 0.73
CA GLY A 108 8.49 9.77 1.41
C GLY A 108 8.69 11.07 0.61
N SER A 109 8.20 11.16 -0.63
CA SER A 109 8.41 12.35 -1.48
C SER A 109 7.56 13.55 -1.07
N GLY A 110 6.44 13.35 -0.39
CA GLY A 110 5.57 14.44 0.06
C GLY A 110 4.83 15.21 -1.05
N ARG A 111 4.80 14.71 -2.29
CA ARG A 111 4.20 15.44 -3.43
C ARG A 111 2.67 15.53 -3.30
N ALA A 112 2.17 16.75 -3.08
CA ALA A 112 0.73 17.04 -2.95
C ALA A 112 -0.09 16.58 -4.17
N ASN A 113 0.46 16.70 -5.39
CA ASN A 113 -0.22 16.26 -6.61
C ASN A 113 -0.58 14.77 -6.57
N ILE A 114 0.30 13.94 -6.00
CA ILE A 114 0.07 12.49 -5.88
C ILE A 114 -0.92 12.18 -4.76
N VAL A 115 -0.88 12.91 -3.64
CA VAL A 115 -1.89 12.81 -2.57
C VAL A 115 -3.28 13.09 -3.13
N SER A 116 -3.45 14.17 -3.91
CA SER A 116 -4.72 14.52 -4.54
C SER A 116 -5.24 13.42 -5.47
N ARG A 117 -4.36 12.78 -6.26
CA ARG A 117 -4.73 11.64 -7.12
C ARG A 117 -5.20 10.44 -6.30
N LEU A 118 -4.56 10.13 -5.17
CA LEU A 118 -4.98 9.06 -4.27
C LEU A 118 -6.34 9.38 -3.64
N LEU A 119 -6.56 10.62 -3.18
CA LEU A 119 -7.85 11.07 -2.64
C LEU A 119 -8.97 11.00 -3.68
N GLU A 120 -8.70 11.36 -4.93
CA GLU A 120 -9.65 11.21 -6.03
C GLU A 120 -10.05 9.74 -6.21
N LYS A 121 -9.10 8.80 -6.12
CA LYS A 121 -9.41 7.36 -6.17
C LYS A 121 -10.24 6.88 -4.98
N VAL A 122 -10.03 7.43 -3.79
CA VAL A 122 -10.88 7.12 -2.62
C VAL A 122 -12.33 7.55 -2.88
N ALA A 123 -12.53 8.71 -3.50
CA ALA A 123 -13.85 9.22 -3.82
C ALA A 123 -14.53 8.44 -4.98
N THR A 124 -13.80 8.19 -6.06
CA THR A 124 -14.36 7.76 -7.35
C THR A 124 -14.41 6.24 -7.56
N ASP A 125 -13.51 5.45 -6.99
CA ASP A 125 -13.46 4.01 -7.29
C ASP A 125 -14.66 3.27 -6.66
N PRO A 126 -15.31 2.33 -7.37
CA PRO A 126 -16.38 1.54 -6.77
C PRO A 126 -15.88 0.48 -5.78
N ASN A 127 -14.61 0.06 -5.87
CA ASN A 127 -14.10 -1.07 -5.10
C ASN A 127 -13.48 -0.64 -3.76
N ASN A 128 -13.93 -1.26 -2.66
CA ASN A 128 -13.48 -0.96 -1.31
C ASN A 128 -12.01 -1.29 -1.03
N ASP A 129 -11.44 -2.32 -1.66
CA ASP A 129 -10.02 -2.64 -1.52
C ASP A 129 -9.16 -1.54 -2.16
N VAL A 130 -9.53 -1.07 -3.36
CA VAL A 130 -8.83 0.05 -4.00
C VAL A 130 -8.86 1.28 -3.10
N LYS A 131 -10.03 1.63 -2.54
CA LYS A 131 -10.15 2.75 -1.58
C LYS A 131 -9.22 2.56 -0.38
N ARG A 132 -9.23 1.37 0.24
CA ARG A 132 -8.37 1.06 1.38
C ARG A 132 -6.88 1.25 1.03
N PHE A 133 -6.44 0.70 -0.10
CA PHE A 133 -5.05 0.84 -0.56
C PHE A 133 -4.69 2.29 -0.87
N SER A 134 -5.62 3.08 -1.44
CA SER A 134 -5.37 4.49 -1.73
C SER A 134 -5.12 5.30 -0.47
N VAL A 135 -5.93 5.09 0.58
CA VAL A 135 -5.71 5.79 1.87
C VAL A 135 -4.42 5.32 2.52
N MET A 136 -4.15 4.01 2.57
CA MET A 136 -2.88 3.49 3.11
C MET A 136 -1.67 4.05 2.36
N GLY A 137 -1.80 4.24 1.04
CA GLY A 137 -0.79 4.84 0.17
C GLY A 137 -0.38 6.25 0.57
N ILE A 138 -1.33 7.06 1.07
CA ILE A 138 -1.06 8.41 1.59
C ILE A 138 -0.07 8.34 2.75
N GLY A 139 -0.19 7.33 3.63
CA GLY A 139 0.73 7.10 4.74
C GLY A 139 2.17 6.85 4.28
N PHE A 140 2.37 6.06 3.22
CA PHE A 140 3.71 5.83 2.64
C PHE A 140 4.29 7.09 2.00
N LEU A 141 3.47 7.85 1.27
CA LEU A 141 3.86 9.09 0.59
C LEU A 141 4.27 10.18 1.57
N LEU A 142 3.56 10.30 2.69
CA LEU A 142 3.75 11.31 3.73
C LEU A 142 4.50 10.80 4.97
N SER A 143 5.22 9.68 4.84
CA SER A 143 6.00 9.08 5.94
C SER A 143 7.08 10.02 6.52
N ASN A 144 7.61 10.94 5.73
CA ASN A 144 8.56 11.96 6.18
C ASN A 144 7.90 13.19 6.82
N SER A 145 6.58 13.38 6.67
CA SER A 145 5.86 14.56 7.13
C SER A 145 4.56 14.17 7.87
N PRO A 146 4.66 13.68 9.12
CA PRO A 146 3.53 13.12 9.86
C PRO A 146 2.41 14.15 10.11
N ALA A 147 2.75 15.41 10.34
CA ALA A 147 1.77 16.50 10.56
C ALA A 147 0.86 16.70 9.33
N ILE A 148 1.46 16.74 8.13
CA ILE A 148 0.72 16.88 6.87
C ILE A 148 -0.15 15.64 6.62
N CYS A 149 0.35 14.45 6.95
CA CYS A 149 -0.44 13.22 6.86
C CYS A 149 -1.71 13.29 7.71
N LYS A 150 -1.58 13.76 8.96
CA LYS A 150 -2.72 13.95 9.85
C LYS A 150 -3.76 14.92 9.27
N ASP A 151 -3.34 16.01 8.63
CA ASP A 151 -4.30 16.98 8.06
C ASP A 151 -5.09 16.39 6.89
N TYR A 152 -4.45 15.61 6.01
CA TYR A 152 -5.15 14.92 4.91
C TYR A 152 -6.03 13.77 5.38
N VAL A 153 -5.53 12.96 6.31
CA VAL A 153 -6.19 11.72 6.74
C VAL A 153 -7.21 11.97 7.85
N GLY A 154 -7.13 13.10 8.57
CA GLY A 154 -8.03 13.43 9.68
C GLY A 154 -9.51 13.37 9.32
N MET A 155 -9.90 13.93 8.17
CA MET A 155 -11.29 13.84 7.69
C MET A 155 -11.70 12.42 7.27
N LEU A 156 -10.75 11.58 6.88
CA LEU A 156 -11.02 10.21 6.41
C LEU A 156 -11.28 9.24 7.57
N VAL A 157 -10.84 9.57 8.79
CA VAL A 157 -11.09 8.79 10.01
C VAL A 157 -12.58 8.72 10.34
N GLU A 158 -13.34 9.78 10.03
CA GLU A 158 -14.78 9.86 10.28
C GLU A 158 -15.63 9.42 9.07
N HIS A 159 -14.99 8.97 7.99
CA HIS A 159 -15.67 8.63 6.75
C HIS A 159 -16.68 7.48 6.94
N PHE A 160 -17.86 7.56 6.29
CA PHE A 160 -18.93 6.58 6.44
C PHE A 160 -18.50 5.13 6.07
N ASN A 161 -17.64 5.01 5.05
CA ASN A 161 -17.09 3.72 4.62
C ASN A 161 -16.01 3.22 5.61
N SER A 162 -16.27 2.08 6.24
CA SER A 162 -15.38 1.41 7.17
C SER A 162 -14.03 0.98 6.57
N HIS A 163 -13.96 0.68 5.26
CA HIS A 163 -12.68 0.38 4.60
C HIS A 163 -11.76 1.60 4.49
N VAL A 164 -12.36 2.78 4.29
CA VAL A 164 -11.64 4.07 4.29
C VAL A 164 -11.14 4.38 5.69
N ARG A 165 -11.98 4.19 6.73
CA ARG A 165 -11.58 4.38 8.14
C ARG A 165 -10.43 3.46 8.55
N TYR A 166 -10.47 2.19 8.15
CA TYR A 166 -9.35 1.27 8.37
C TYR A 166 -8.07 1.74 7.67
N GLY A 167 -8.19 2.15 6.39
CA GLY A 167 -7.05 2.67 5.63
C GLY A 167 -6.47 3.94 6.26
N ALA A 168 -7.32 4.81 6.79
CA ALA A 168 -6.94 6.03 7.50
C ALA A 168 -6.18 5.71 8.79
N ALA A 169 -6.67 4.74 9.57
CA ALA A 169 -5.98 4.29 10.77
C ALA A 169 -4.56 3.79 10.45
N MET A 170 -4.44 2.92 9.45
CA MET A 170 -3.14 2.39 9.02
C MET A 170 -2.23 3.47 8.43
N ALA A 171 -2.76 4.43 7.67
CA ALA A 171 -1.99 5.54 7.12
C ALA A 171 -1.37 6.42 8.22
N LEU A 172 -2.15 6.75 9.25
CA LEU A 172 -1.64 7.48 10.43
C LEU A 172 -0.58 6.65 11.16
N GLY A 173 -0.81 5.35 11.35
CA GLY A 173 0.14 4.45 11.98
C GLY A 173 1.48 4.35 11.22
N ILE A 174 1.44 4.26 9.90
CA ILE A 174 2.64 4.19 9.04
C ILE A 174 3.39 5.53 9.08
N ALA A 175 2.69 6.65 8.92
CA ALA A 175 3.33 7.97 8.86
C ALA A 175 3.84 8.46 10.22
N CYS A 176 3.17 8.09 11.31
CA CYS A 176 3.52 8.51 12.67
C CYS A 176 4.27 7.42 13.46
N ALA A 177 4.82 6.41 12.80
CA ALA A 177 5.51 5.32 13.47
C ALA A 177 6.72 5.85 14.28
N GLY A 178 6.81 5.48 15.56
CA GLY A 178 7.90 5.87 16.46
C GLY A 178 7.94 7.33 16.91
N THR A 179 7.02 8.19 16.43
CA THR A 179 7.05 9.63 16.77
C THR A 179 6.33 9.97 18.07
N GLY A 180 5.39 9.12 18.52
CA GLY A 180 4.54 9.45 19.67
C GLY A 180 3.59 10.63 19.43
N TYR A 181 3.18 10.89 18.18
CA TYR A 181 2.42 12.08 17.82
C TYR A 181 1.00 12.11 18.44
N LYS A 182 0.81 12.97 19.45
CA LYS A 182 -0.41 13.05 20.28
C LYS A 182 -1.68 13.32 19.49
N GLU A 183 -1.62 14.18 18.48
CA GLU A 183 -2.81 14.47 17.67
C GLU A 183 -3.26 13.25 16.87
N ALA A 184 -2.34 12.47 16.30
CA ALA A 184 -2.70 11.22 15.62
C ALA A 184 -3.30 10.20 16.58
N ILE A 185 -2.79 10.11 17.81
CA ILE A 185 -3.36 9.26 18.87
C ILE A 185 -4.82 9.67 19.15
N SER A 186 -5.09 10.97 19.37
CA SER A 186 -6.45 11.45 19.65
C SER A 186 -7.45 11.16 18.52
N LEU A 187 -7.00 11.08 17.27
CA LEU A 187 -7.82 10.70 16.13
C LEU A 187 -8.08 9.17 16.07
N LEU A 188 -7.13 8.36 16.55
CA LEU A 188 -7.24 6.90 16.53
C LEU A 188 -8.05 6.34 17.71
N GLU A 189 -8.05 7.02 18.86
CA GLU A 189 -8.75 6.57 20.07
C GLU A 189 -10.26 6.30 19.85
N PRO A 190 -11.03 7.19 19.16
CA PRO A 190 -12.43 6.91 18.86
C PRO A 190 -12.63 5.64 18.02
N LEU A 191 -11.66 5.28 17.17
CA LEU A 191 -11.74 4.08 16.33
C LEU A 191 -11.63 2.78 17.14
N LEU A 192 -11.12 2.82 18.37
CA LEU A 192 -11.11 1.65 19.27
C LEU A 192 -12.53 1.22 19.66
N SER A 193 -13.50 2.13 19.61
CA SER A 193 -14.90 1.88 19.88
C SER A 193 -15.74 1.76 18.60
N ALA A 194 -15.10 1.68 17.42
CA ALA A 194 -15.79 1.53 16.14
C ALA A 194 -16.64 0.25 16.10
N LYS A 195 -17.77 0.30 15.38
CA LYS A 195 -18.69 -0.83 15.21
C LYS A 195 -18.01 -2.05 14.57
N GLU A 196 -17.22 -1.81 13.52
CA GLU A 196 -16.58 -2.87 12.73
C GLU A 196 -15.29 -3.40 13.39
N ASN A 197 -15.20 -4.72 13.54
CA ASN A 197 -14.09 -5.38 14.24
C ASN A 197 -12.72 -5.09 13.61
N TYR A 198 -12.64 -5.07 12.29
CA TYR A 198 -11.38 -4.84 11.58
C TYR A 198 -10.90 -3.38 11.68
N VAL A 199 -11.82 -2.41 11.82
CA VAL A 199 -11.45 -1.00 12.06
C VAL A 199 -10.80 -0.87 13.44
N ARG A 200 -11.38 -1.51 14.47
CA ARG A 200 -10.76 -1.58 15.80
C ARG A 200 -9.39 -2.25 15.76
N GLN A 201 -9.27 -3.36 15.03
CA GLN A 201 -7.98 -4.04 14.83
C GLN A 201 -6.94 -3.11 14.20
N GLY A 202 -7.31 -2.39 13.14
CA GLY A 202 -6.43 -1.42 12.48
C GLY A 202 -5.99 -0.30 13.42
N ALA A 203 -6.90 0.22 14.24
CA ALA A 203 -6.60 1.26 15.22
C ALA A 203 -5.61 0.79 16.28
N VAL A 204 -5.77 -0.43 16.82
CA VAL A 204 -4.82 -1.00 17.80
C VAL A 204 -3.43 -1.18 17.20
N ILE A 205 -3.34 -1.69 15.97
CA ILE A 205 -2.06 -1.86 15.26
C ILE A 205 -1.41 -0.50 15.00
N ALA A 206 -2.18 0.48 14.52
CA ALA A 206 -1.68 1.83 14.25
C ALA A 206 -1.16 2.51 15.51
N LEU A 207 -1.90 2.44 16.63
CA LEU A 207 -1.44 2.95 17.92
C LEU A 207 -0.15 2.25 18.36
N SER A 208 -0.03 0.94 18.15
CA SER A 208 1.19 0.18 18.48
C SER A 208 2.41 0.67 17.68
N PHE A 209 2.22 1.05 16.41
CA PHE A 209 3.29 1.64 15.59
C PHE A 209 3.71 3.02 16.12
N ILE A 210 2.76 3.84 16.56
CA ILE A 210 3.04 5.19 17.07
C ILE A 210 3.75 5.13 18.43
N TYR A 211 3.34 4.19 19.30
CA TYR A 211 3.88 4.01 20.64
C TYR A 211 5.16 3.17 20.71
N VAL A 212 5.72 2.72 19.59
CA VAL A 212 6.93 1.89 19.63
C VAL A 212 8.05 2.64 20.36
N GLN A 213 8.55 2.02 21.45
CA GLN A 213 9.57 2.57 22.36
C GLN A 213 9.20 3.89 23.07
N GLN A 214 7.94 4.32 23.03
CA GLN A 214 7.46 5.46 23.79
C GLN A 214 7.17 5.04 25.24
N THR A 215 7.49 5.92 26.19
CA THR A 215 7.27 5.71 27.62
C THR A 215 6.24 6.71 28.14
N ASP A 216 5.66 6.43 29.31
CA ASP A 216 4.72 7.36 29.96
C ASP A 216 5.32 8.75 30.24
N ILE A 217 6.66 8.85 30.26
CA ILE A 217 7.38 10.13 30.41
C ILE A 217 7.44 10.90 29.09
N SER A 218 7.68 10.21 27.96
CA SER A 218 7.80 10.84 26.65
C SER A 218 6.45 11.17 26.02
N CYS A 219 5.43 10.35 26.27
CA CYS A 219 4.07 10.57 25.81
C CYS A 219 3.05 10.23 26.91
N PRO A 220 2.80 11.14 27.86
CA PRO A 220 1.78 10.95 28.87
C PRO A 220 0.39 10.98 28.21
N LYS A 221 -0.46 10.03 28.63
CA LYS A 221 -1.88 9.96 28.28
C LYS A 221 -2.63 11.22 28.68
#